data_AF-A0A1D7XPF0-F1
#
_entry.id   AF-A0A1D7XPF0-F1
#
_cell.length_a   1.000
_cell.length_b   1.000
_cell.length_c   1.000
_cell.angle_alpha   90.00
_cell.angle_beta   90.00
_cell.angle_gamma   90.00
#
_symmetry.space_group_name_H-M   'P 1'
#
loop_
_entity.id
_entity.type
_entity.pdbx_description
1 polymer ?
#
loop_
_entity_poly.entity_id
_entity_poly.type
_entity_poly.pdbx_seq_one_letter_code
_entity_poly.pdbx_strand_id
1 'polypeptide(L)'
;MLIQFNFKNFKSFKDDTSLDMTATSITEHPYNLINYGDEKYIKSAAIYGANASGKSSVLEAFKFMQNWIIFSFKESAENKDIPIKRFAFDSEALKEPAEFEVFFKFNNNEYQYGFSLDNKKIHDEWLYLKKPHSKDKYITLFERSDGEIDCNSKLLEGAENFIPMVEDKTLFISIISNAKIPYARDVFEWFLTPVIDYGDITFEHYLTKKNSPSIENEKYQNELVKFLNAIDINIDDIIVEKPETENDELKIYTKHLMNDKKTYYKMPLSEESSGTQKMFALFYYLHVALELGMPIFIDELDAKLHPLLLRYILTMFHDENINKNGAQLIYVTHDNYTLTRDIFRRDQIWFVEKDSDSVSHLYSLAEYKTEDDKKVRKDASYNKDYLLGKYGSVPILRGYDMWGNNNGKTK
;
A
#
# COMPACT_ATOMS: atom_id res chain seq x y z
N MET A 1 -9.75 6.64 3.60
CA MET A 1 -10.05 5.72 2.48
C MET A 1 -9.37 6.22 1.20
N LEU A 2 -8.73 5.35 0.43
CA LEU A 2 -8.22 5.61 -0.92
C LEU A 2 -9.36 5.48 -1.94
N ILE A 3 -9.46 6.43 -2.87
CA ILE A 3 -10.32 6.34 -4.06
C ILE A 3 -9.48 5.83 -5.23
N GLN A 4 -8.44 6.56 -5.59
CA GLN A 4 -7.63 6.27 -6.76
C GLN A 4 -6.22 6.81 -6.55
N PHE A 5 -5.22 6.08 -7.04
CA PHE A 5 -3.83 6.52 -7.08
C PHE A 5 -3.31 6.44 -8.51
N ASN A 6 -2.82 7.57 -9.01
CA ASN A 6 -2.29 7.74 -10.35
C ASN A 6 -0.80 8.08 -10.28
N PHE A 7 -0.03 7.53 -11.20
CA PHE A 7 1.37 7.91 -11.36
C PHE A 7 1.85 7.66 -12.78
N LYS A 8 2.93 8.35 -13.16
CA LYS A 8 3.54 8.28 -14.49
C LYS A 8 5.05 8.43 -14.40
N ASN A 9 5.75 7.83 -15.37
CA ASN A 9 7.20 7.96 -15.55
C ASN A 9 7.97 7.64 -14.26
N PHE A 10 7.71 6.46 -13.69
CA PHE A 10 8.30 5.98 -12.45
C PHE A 10 8.79 4.54 -12.61
N LYS A 11 10.09 4.32 -12.41
CA LYS A 11 10.77 3.03 -12.51
C LYS A 11 10.48 2.30 -13.81
N SER A 12 9.67 1.25 -13.78
CA SER A 12 9.30 0.47 -14.97
C SER A 12 8.02 0.96 -15.63
N PHE A 13 7.28 1.89 -15.02
CA PHE A 13 6.09 2.50 -15.60
C PHE A 13 6.49 3.77 -16.34
N LYS A 14 6.23 3.81 -17.65
CA LYS A 14 6.47 4.97 -18.50
C LYS A 14 5.23 5.84 -18.61
N ASP A 15 4.11 5.19 -18.91
CA ASP A 15 2.83 5.84 -19.22
C ASP A 15 1.96 6.04 -17.97
N ASP A 16 0.84 6.74 -18.16
CA ASP A 16 -0.17 6.98 -17.13
C ASP A 16 -0.69 5.66 -16.56
N THR A 17 -0.57 5.49 -15.25
CA THR A 17 -0.93 4.26 -14.53
C THR A 17 -1.87 4.59 -13.38
N SER A 18 -2.97 3.84 -13.27
CA SER A 18 -4.01 4.06 -12.26
C SER A 18 -4.32 2.79 -11.47
N LEU A 19 -4.34 2.91 -10.14
CA LEU A 19 -4.94 1.95 -9.23
C LEU A 19 -6.24 2.55 -8.68
N ASP A 20 -7.39 2.05 -9.11
CA ASP A 20 -8.71 2.56 -8.74
C ASP A 20 -9.41 1.60 -7.76
N MET A 21 -9.82 2.13 -6.61
CA MET A 21 -10.55 1.40 -5.58
C MET A 21 -12.07 1.58 -5.69
N THR A 22 -12.55 2.33 -6.68
CA THR A 22 -13.97 2.50 -6.97
C THR A 22 -14.56 1.19 -7.47
N ALA A 23 -15.65 0.75 -6.84
CA ALA A 23 -16.28 -0.50 -7.19
C ALA A 23 -17.00 -0.39 -8.54
N THR A 24 -16.76 -1.37 -9.41
CA THR A 24 -17.50 -1.49 -10.66
C THR A 24 -18.94 -1.96 -10.42
N SER A 25 -19.77 -1.91 -11.46
CA SER A 25 -21.17 -2.40 -11.43
C SER A 25 -21.32 -3.93 -11.25
N ILE A 26 -20.21 -4.66 -11.03
CA ILE A 26 -20.22 -6.09 -10.72
C ILE A 26 -20.96 -6.37 -9.40
N THR A 27 -21.69 -7.48 -9.33
CA THR A 27 -22.53 -7.84 -8.18
C THR A 27 -21.92 -8.92 -7.27
N GLU A 28 -20.73 -9.43 -7.60
CA GLU A 28 -20.00 -10.43 -6.81
C GLU A 28 -19.64 -9.88 -5.42
N HIS A 29 -19.61 -10.74 -4.39
CA HIS A 29 -19.20 -10.40 -3.01
C HIS A 29 -19.60 -8.99 -2.54
N PRO A 30 -20.90 -8.69 -2.36
CA PRO A 30 -21.34 -7.36 -1.94
C PRO A 30 -20.75 -6.93 -0.58
N TYR A 31 -20.40 -7.89 0.28
CA TYR A 31 -19.73 -7.67 1.55
C TYR A 31 -18.25 -7.24 1.42
N ASN A 32 -17.67 -7.31 0.21
CA ASN A 32 -16.32 -6.79 -0.07
C ASN A 32 -16.33 -5.28 -0.40
N LEU A 33 -17.46 -4.60 -0.21
CA LEU A 33 -17.65 -3.20 -0.55
C LEU A 33 -17.81 -2.33 0.68
N ILE A 34 -17.29 -1.11 0.58
CA ILE A 34 -17.51 0.00 1.49
C ILE A 34 -18.55 0.89 0.82
N ASN A 35 -19.69 1.10 1.48
CA ASN A 35 -20.72 2.01 0.99
C ASN A 35 -20.45 3.41 1.56
N TYR A 36 -20.33 4.41 0.69
CA TYR A 36 -20.12 5.80 1.09
C TYR A 36 -21.07 6.72 0.29
N GLY A 37 -22.24 7.00 0.86
CA GLY A 37 -23.32 7.66 0.12
C GLY A 37 -23.79 6.79 -1.05
N ASP A 38 -23.80 7.37 -2.25
CA ASP A 38 -24.16 6.67 -3.50
C ASP A 38 -22.97 5.95 -4.16
N GLU A 39 -21.76 6.18 -3.66
CA GLU A 39 -20.52 5.57 -4.17
C GLU A 39 -20.17 4.30 -3.40
N LYS A 40 -19.47 3.38 -4.07
CA LYS A 40 -19.00 2.13 -3.49
C LYS A 40 -17.52 1.95 -3.79
N TYR A 41 -16.79 1.45 -2.81
CA TYR A 41 -15.35 1.21 -2.89
C TYR A 41 -15.02 -0.22 -2.51
N ILE A 42 -13.99 -0.81 -3.10
CA ILE A 42 -13.53 -2.15 -2.74
C ILE A 42 -12.70 -2.12 -1.46
N LYS A 43 -12.82 -3.16 -0.62
CA LYS A 43 -12.07 -3.33 0.63
C LYS A 43 -10.64 -3.85 0.44
N SER A 44 -10.31 -4.36 -0.74
CA SER A 44 -8.95 -4.84 -1.03
C SER A 44 -8.63 -4.84 -2.51
N ALA A 45 -7.35 -4.68 -2.82
CA ALA A 45 -6.76 -4.84 -4.15
C ALA A 45 -5.53 -5.75 -4.05
N ALA A 46 -5.58 -6.89 -4.73
CA ALA A 46 -4.52 -7.89 -4.79
C ALA A 46 -3.78 -7.76 -6.13
N ILE A 47 -2.49 -7.45 -6.08
CA ILE A 47 -1.65 -7.20 -7.26
C ILE A 47 -0.77 -8.42 -7.54
N TYR A 48 -1.03 -9.06 -8.68
CA TYR A 48 -0.35 -10.26 -9.17
C TYR A 48 0.55 -9.94 -10.38
N GLY A 49 1.38 -10.89 -10.76
CA GLY A 49 2.24 -10.78 -11.94
C GLY A 49 3.61 -11.44 -11.78
N ALA A 50 4.30 -11.60 -12.91
CA ALA A 50 5.58 -12.28 -13.00
C ALA A 50 6.68 -11.60 -12.15
N ASN A 51 7.76 -12.32 -11.89
CA ASN A 51 8.95 -11.72 -11.29
C ASN A 51 9.49 -10.63 -12.23
N ALA A 52 9.98 -9.52 -11.65
CA ALA A 52 10.47 -8.36 -12.37
C ALA A 52 9.44 -7.67 -13.31
N SER A 53 8.13 -7.92 -13.13
CA SER A 53 7.08 -7.24 -13.91
C SER A 53 6.81 -5.80 -13.47
N GLY A 54 7.18 -5.44 -12.23
CA GLY A 54 6.95 -4.09 -11.68
C GLY A 54 5.92 -4.01 -10.55
N LYS A 55 5.44 -5.14 -10.01
CA LYS A 55 4.44 -5.16 -8.91
C LYS A 55 4.82 -4.26 -7.73
N SER A 56 6.02 -4.47 -7.17
CA SER A 56 6.56 -3.66 -6.08
C SER A 56 6.61 -2.18 -6.46
N SER A 57 6.89 -1.87 -7.72
CA SER A 57 6.96 -0.48 -8.19
C SER A 57 5.63 0.29 -8.14
N VAL A 58 4.49 -0.40 -8.09
CA VAL A 58 3.19 0.25 -7.82
C VAL A 58 3.16 0.80 -6.38
N LEU A 59 3.56 0.01 -5.38
CA LEU A 59 3.60 0.42 -3.98
C LEU A 59 4.77 1.38 -3.71
N GLU A 60 5.91 1.19 -4.38
CA GLU A 60 7.05 2.10 -4.29
C GLU A 60 6.73 3.49 -4.86
N ALA A 61 5.84 3.60 -5.87
CA ALA A 61 5.37 4.89 -6.39
C ALA A 61 4.57 5.64 -5.32
N PHE A 62 3.63 4.96 -4.66
CA PHE A 62 2.87 5.54 -3.55
C PHE A 62 3.81 5.88 -2.38
N LYS A 63 4.78 5.01 -2.07
CA LYS A 63 5.78 5.26 -1.02
C LYS A 63 6.64 6.48 -1.31
N PHE A 64 7.06 6.66 -2.57
CA PHE A 64 7.80 7.85 -2.99
C PHE A 64 6.96 9.10 -2.78
N MET A 65 5.70 9.09 -3.24
CA MET A 65 4.76 10.21 -3.04
C MET A 65 4.60 10.55 -1.55
N GLN A 66 4.30 9.55 -0.73
CA GLN A 66 4.19 9.68 0.73
C GLN A 66 5.46 10.30 1.34
N ASN A 67 6.63 9.74 1.03
CA ASN A 67 7.89 10.20 1.60
C ASN A 67 8.19 11.65 1.21
N TRP A 68 7.96 12.02 -0.06
CA TRP A 68 8.27 13.38 -0.50
C TRP A 68 7.33 14.42 0.12
N ILE A 69 6.04 14.09 0.31
CA ILE A 69 5.10 14.94 1.05
C ILE A 69 5.56 15.15 2.50
N ILE A 70 5.97 14.07 3.17
CA ILE A 70 6.34 14.12 4.59
C ILE A 70 7.69 14.83 4.80
N PHE A 71 8.66 14.61 3.91
CA PHE A 71 10.06 14.97 4.16
C PHE A 71 10.64 16.05 3.25
N SER A 72 10.00 16.44 2.14
CA SER A 72 10.62 17.37 1.17
C SER A 72 11.11 18.68 1.79
N PHE A 73 10.35 19.26 2.75
CA PHE A 73 10.80 20.47 3.45
C PHE A 73 12.09 20.27 4.27
N LYS A 74 12.28 19.09 4.86
CA LYS A 74 13.50 18.77 5.62
C LYS A 74 14.65 18.41 4.67
N GLU A 75 14.36 17.64 3.63
CA GLU A 75 15.36 17.13 2.67
C GLU A 75 15.92 18.24 1.76
N SER A 76 15.14 19.28 1.46
CA SER A 76 15.61 20.38 0.60
C SER A 76 16.83 21.10 1.21
N ALA A 77 16.90 21.17 2.53
CA ALA A 77 18.02 21.75 3.27
C ALA A 77 19.35 20.99 3.08
N GLU A 78 19.31 19.70 2.70
CA GLU A 78 20.53 18.89 2.49
C GLU A 78 21.17 19.12 1.11
N ASN A 79 20.56 19.96 0.26
CA ASN A 79 21.01 20.29 -1.10
C ASN A 79 21.30 19.07 -2.01
N LYS A 80 20.61 17.95 -1.76
CA LYS A 80 20.63 16.75 -2.61
C LYS A 80 19.58 16.87 -3.70
N ASP A 81 19.78 16.16 -4.81
CA ASP A 81 18.76 16.00 -5.85
C ASP A 81 17.57 15.19 -5.34
N ILE A 82 16.40 15.41 -5.91
CA ILE A 82 15.21 14.62 -5.62
C ILE A 82 15.49 13.16 -6.06
N PRO A 83 15.37 12.16 -5.16
CA PRO A 83 15.75 10.77 -5.44
C PRO A 83 14.69 10.03 -6.28
N ILE A 84 14.04 10.72 -7.21
CA ILE A 84 13.08 10.14 -8.15
C ILE A 84 13.80 9.26 -9.17
N LYS A 85 13.24 8.06 -9.40
CA LYS A 85 13.69 7.13 -10.44
C LYS A 85 12.67 7.12 -11.57
N ARG A 86 12.92 7.92 -12.61
CA ARG A 86 12.11 7.97 -13.83
C ARG A 86 12.35 6.75 -14.72
N PHE A 87 11.51 6.56 -15.73
CA PHE A 87 11.64 5.44 -16.65
C PHE A 87 12.98 5.48 -17.40
N ALA A 88 13.82 4.47 -17.16
CA ALA A 88 15.23 4.52 -17.57
C ALA A 88 15.50 4.00 -18.99
N PHE A 89 14.55 3.27 -19.59
CA PHE A 89 14.75 2.60 -20.88
C PHE A 89 14.32 3.45 -22.09
N ASP A 90 14.00 4.73 -21.87
CA ASP A 90 13.68 5.69 -22.93
C ASP A 90 14.33 7.04 -22.61
N SER A 91 15.18 7.53 -23.53
CA SER A 91 15.91 8.79 -23.36
C SER A 91 15.01 10.02 -23.34
N GLU A 92 13.83 9.97 -23.98
CA GLU A 92 12.86 11.07 -23.91
C GLU A 92 12.11 11.03 -22.57
N ALA A 93 11.74 9.85 -22.07
CA ALA A 93 11.11 9.72 -20.75
C ALA A 93 11.99 10.25 -19.61
N LEU A 94 13.32 10.17 -19.74
CA LEU A 94 14.27 10.76 -18.80
C LEU A 94 14.31 12.30 -18.82
N LYS A 95 13.73 12.95 -19.82
CA LYS A 95 13.59 14.42 -19.89
C LYS A 95 12.24 14.86 -19.34
N GLU A 96 11.21 14.05 -19.50
CA GLU A 96 9.88 14.30 -18.98
C GLU A 96 9.83 14.21 -17.44
N PRO A 97 8.96 14.99 -16.76
CA PRO A 97 8.75 14.85 -15.32
C PRO A 97 8.08 13.51 -14.97
N ALA A 98 8.22 13.09 -13.72
CA ALA A 98 7.33 12.11 -13.10
C ALA A 98 6.12 12.83 -12.52
N GLU A 99 4.98 12.16 -12.51
CA GLU A 99 3.73 12.72 -11.98
C GLU A 99 3.10 11.73 -10.99
N PHE A 100 2.54 12.27 -9.91
CA PHE A 100 1.85 11.51 -8.88
C PHE A 100 0.58 12.24 -8.49
N GLU A 101 -0.53 11.53 -8.40
CA GLU A 101 -1.81 12.08 -7.99
C GLU A 101 -2.60 11.06 -7.17
N VAL A 102 -3.30 11.54 -6.15
CA VAL A 102 -4.14 10.71 -5.31
C VAL A 102 -5.50 11.36 -5.09
N PHE A 103 -6.53 10.53 -5.17
CA PHE A 103 -7.89 10.83 -4.76
C PHE A 103 -8.18 10.05 -3.49
N PHE A 104 -8.61 10.73 -2.44
CA PHE A 104 -8.89 10.08 -1.17
C PHE A 104 -9.95 10.78 -0.35
N LYS A 105 -10.57 10.01 0.55
CA LYS A 105 -11.53 10.50 1.53
C LYS A 105 -10.93 10.49 2.93
N PHE A 106 -11.05 11.62 3.61
CA PHE A 106 -10.62 11.82 4.99
C PHE A 106 -11.50 12.88 5.67
N ASN A 107 -11.87 12.67 6.95
CA ASN A 107 -12.73 13.60 7.70
C ASN A 107 -14.00 14.06 6.95
N ASN A 108 -14.65 13.14 6.23
CA ASN A 108 -15.83 13.37 5.37
C ASN A 108 -15.64 14.27 4.15
N ASN A 109 -14.41 14.70 3.85
CA ASN A 109 -14.09 15.39 2.62
C ASN A 109 -13.39 14.44 1.66
N GLU A 110 -13.47 14.78 0.38
CA GLU A 110 -12.69 14.17 -0.68
C GLU A 110 -11.62 15.15 -1.15
N TYR A 111 -10.40 14.66 -1.28
CA TYR A 111 -9.24 15.42 -1.68
C TYR A 111 -8.71 14.85 -2.99
N GLN A 112 -8.25 15.74 -3.85
CA GLN A 112 -7.40 15.43 -4.99
C GLN A 112 -6.10 16.18 -4.76
N TYR A 113 -5.00 15.46 -4.63
CA TYR A 113 -3.68 16.04 -4.42
C TYR A 113 -2.68 15.41 -5.37
N GLY A 114 -1.85 16.22 -6.01
CA GLY A 114 -0.82 15.72 -6.90
C GLY A 114 0.30 16.72 -7.14
N PHE A 115 1.36 16.22 -7.77
CA PHE A 115 2.51 17.03 -8.19
C PHE A 115 3.27 16.36 -9.33
N SER A 116 3.98 17.18 -10.10
CA SER A 116 4.94 16.77 -11.13
C SER A 116 6.34 17.22 -10.74
N LEU A 117 7.35 16.37 -10.95
CA LEU A 117 8.74 16.69 -10.59
C LEU A 117 9.77 15.97 -11.44
N ASP A 118 10.98 16.52 -11.47
CA ASP A 118 12.17 15.82 -11.93
C ASP A 118 13.21 15.69 -10.81
N ASN A 119 14.43 15.28 -11.14
CA ASN A 119 15.49 15.14 -10.14
C ASN A 119 15.95 16.48 -9.53
N LYS A 120 15.55 17.62 -10.10
CA LYS A 120 16.01 18.96 -9.73
C LYS A 120 14.94 19.79 -9.05
N LYS A 121 13.69 19.73 -9.49
CA LYS A 121 12.61 20.58 -8.96
C LYS A 121 11.21 19.98 -9.09
N ILE A 122 10.29 20.56 -8.33
CA ILE A 122 8.85 20.46 -8.51
C ILE A 122 8.45 21.40 -9.65
N HIS A 123 7.73 20.89 -10.65
CA HIS A 123 7.19 21.70 -11.74
C HIS A 123 5.79 22.20 -11.40
N ASP A 124 4.90 21.27 -11.02
CA ASP A 124 3.52 21.56 -10.65
C ASP A 124 3.14 20.90 -9.32
N GLU A 125 2.20 21.49 -8.59
CA GLU A 125 1.60 20.93 -7.38
C GLU A 125 0.18 21.45 -7.23
N TRP A 126 -0.78 20.59 -6.89
CA TRP A 126 -2.17 21.00 -6.76
C TRP A 126 -2.85 20.32 -5.58
N LEU A 127 -3.74 21.07 -4.94
CA LEU A 127 -4.63 20.53 -3.93
C LEU A 127 -6.06 21.03 -4.15
N TYR A 128 -6.97 20.09 -4.33
CA TYR A 128 -8.40 20.34 -4.46
C TYR A 128 -9.20 19.63 -3.38
N LEU A 129 -10.31 20.25 -2.99
CA LEU A 129 -11.23 19.75 -1.95
C LEU A 129 -12.66 19.65 -2.48
N LYS A 130 -13.28 18.49 -2.34
CA LYS A 130 -14.72 18.27 -2.52
C LYS A 130 -15.36 18.04 -1.15
N LYS A 131 -16.19 18.99 -0.72
CA LYS A 131 -16.95 18.91 0.53
C LYS A 131 -18.13 17.93 0.41
N PRO A 132 -18.58 17.31 1.51
CA PRO A 132 -19.74 16.44 1.50
C PRO A 132 -20.97 17.19 0.98
N HIS A 133 -21.74 16.54 0.09
CA HIS A 133 -22.93 17.09 -0.59
C HIS A 133 -22.69 18.27 -1.56
N SER A 134 -21.44 18.61 -1.90
CA SER A 134 -21.16 19.51 -3.02
C SER A 134 -21.58 18.84 -4.33
N LYS A 135 -22.28 19.57 -5.22
CA LYS A 135 -22.66 19.12 -6.57
C LYS A 135 -21.42 19.00 -7.47
N ASP A 136 -20.61 17.96 -7.21
CA ASP A 136 -19.45 17.49 -7.99
C ASP A 136 -18.31 18.47 -8.27
N LYS A 137 -18.35 19.68 -7.73
CA LYS A 137 -17.29 20.66 -7.96
C LYS A 137 -16.23 20.61 -6.85
N TYR A 138 -15.01 20.30 -7.26
CA TYR A 138 -13.81 20.53 -6.47
C TYR A 138 -13.56 22.03 -6.27
N ILE A 139 -13.14 22.38 -5.06
CA ILE A 139 -12.69 23.72 -4.67
C ILE A 139 -11.16 23.69 -4.71
N THR A 140 -10.55 24.57 -5.50
CA THR A 140 -9.10 24.79 -5.47
C THR A 140 -8.68 25.35 -4.12
N LEU A 141 -7.77 24.63 -3.46
CA LEU A 141 -7.13 25.10 -2.23
C LEU A 141 -5.85 25.87 -2.57
N PHE A 142 -4.98 25.26 -3.38
CA PHE A 142 -3.86 25.96 -4.02
C PHE A 142 -3.44 25.24 -5.31
N GLU A 143 -2.74 25.97 -6.17
CA GLU A 143 -2.01 25.45 -7.32
C GLU A 143 -0.61 26.08 -7.37
N ARG A 144 0.37 25.29 -7.80
CA ARG A 144 1.72 25.72 -8.16
C ARG A 144 1.95 25.36 -9.61
N SER A 145 2.47 26.30 -10.39
CA SER A 145 2.97 26.02 -11.74
C SER A 145 4.18 26.90 -12.02
N ASP A 146 5.24 26.29 -12.57
CA ASP A 146 6.50 26.98 -12.92
C ASP A 146 7.12 27.82 -11.78
N GLY A 147 6.91 27.40 -10.53
CA GLY A 147 7.43 28.08 -9.34
C GLY A 147 6.54 29.18 -8.76
N GLU A 148 5.45 29.56 -9.44
CA GLU A 148 4.43 30.46 -8.91
C GLU A 148 3.37 29.67 -8.13
N ILE A 149 2.98 30.15 -6.95
CA ILE A 149 1.97 29.50 -6.10
C ILE A 149 0.77 30.43 -5.93
N ASP A 150 -0.40 29.98 -6.39
CA ASP A 150 -1.70 30.59 -6.11
C ASP A 150 -2.35 29.89 -4.92
N CYS A 151 -2.41 30.57 -3.78
CA CYS A 151 -3.05 30.09 -2.56
C CYS A 151 -4.02 31.15 -2.00
N ASN A 152 -5.07 31.46 -2.75
CA ASN A 152 -6.10 32.46 -2.36
C ASN A 152 -7.33 31.87 -1.65
N SER A 153 -7.33 30.58 -1.33
CA SER A 153 -8.47 29.92 -0.70
C SER A 153 -8.61 30.30 0.77
N LYS A 154 -9.78 30.81 1.17
CA LYS A 154 -10.13 31.07 2.59
C LYS A 154 -10.07 29.82 3.48
N LEU A 155 -10.05 28.63 2.88
CA LEU A 155 -9.93 27.37 3.61
C LEU A 155 -8.49 27.11 4.07
N LEU A 156 -7.50 27.74 3.43
CA LEU A 156 -6.08 27.69 3.79
C LEU A 156 -5.59 29.05 4.31
N GLU A 157 -6.41 29.78 5.05
CA GLU A 157 -6.05 31.10 5.59
C GLU A 157 -4.71 31.06 6.35
N GLY A 158 -3.76 31.90 5.92
CA GLY A 158 -2.43 32.00 6.49
C GLY A 158 -1.38 31.14 5.79
N ALA A 159 -1.76 30.22 4.90
CA ALA A 159 -0.83 29.40 4.11
C ALA A 159 0.03 30.26 3.17
N GLU A 160 -0.51 31.35 2.64
CA GLU A 160 0.18 32.29 1.75
C GLU A 160 1.45 32.90 2.39
N ASN A 161 1.49 33.00 3.72
CA ASN A 161 2.66 33.52 4.45
C ASN A 161 3.88 32.60 4.37
N PHE A 162 3.69 31.34 3.96
CA PHE A 162 4.75 30.34 3.83
C PHE A 162 5.33 30.26 2.41
N ILE A 163 4.71 30.91 1.41
CA ILE A 163 5.20 30.91 0.01
C ILE A 163 6.68 31.33 -0.09
N PRO A 164 7.17 32.35 0.63
CA PRO A 164 8.59 32.74 0.56
C PRO A 164 9.59 31.67 1.07
N MET A 165 9.11 30.65 1.76
CA MET A 165 9.93 29.53 2.26
C MET A 165 9.99 28.35 1.28
N VAL A 166 9.22 28.38 0.19
CA VAL A 166 9.14 27.28 -0.77
C VAL A 166 10.34 27.33 -1.70
N GLU A 167 11.17 26.29 -1.63
CA GLU A 167 12.29 26.08 -2.55
C GLU A 167 11.87 25.23 -3.77
N ASP A 168 12.74 25.18 -4.79
CA ASP A 168 12.51 24.42 -6.03
C ASP A 168 12.16 22.95 -5.78
N LYS A 169 12.74 22.35 -4.73
CA LYS A 169 12.58 20.91 -4.41
C LYS A 169 11.48 20.63 -3.37
N THR A 170 10.92 21.68 -2.78
CA THR A 170 10.02 21.56 -1.64
C THR A 170 8.58 21.58 -2.12
N LEU A 171 7.78 20.62 -1.68
CA LEU A 171 6.33 20.67 -1.85
C LEU A 171 5.76 21.70 -0.89
N PHE A 172 4.88 22.58 -1.38
CA PHE A 172 4.20 23.57 -0.56
C PHE A 172 3.38 22.90 0.53
N ILE A 173 2.70 21.77 0.23
CA ILE A 173 1.94 21.00 1.22
C ILE A 173 2.80 20.62 2.42
N SER A 174 4.08 20.27 2.20
CA SER A 174 4.98 19.81 3.25
C SER A 174 5.20 20.90 4.31
N ILE A 175 5.28 22.16 3.89
CA ILE A 175 5.46 23.30 4.80
C ILE A 175 4.15 23.61 5.55
N ILE A 176 3.05 23.77 4.82
CA ILE A 176 1.78 24.22 5.44
C ILE A 176 1.12 23.15 6.31
N SER A 177 1.37 21.86 6.03
CA SER A 177 0.98 20.76 6.91
C SER A 177 1.80 20.76 8.22
N ASN A 178 3.10 21.04 8.17
CA ASN A 178 3.94 21.19 9.37
C ASN A 178 3.51 22.40 10.23
N ALA A 179 3.04 23.46 9.59
CA ALA A 179 2.42 24.62 10.24
C ALA A 179 1.01 24.33 10.80
N LYS A 180 0.47 23.12 10.57
CA LYS A 180 -0.86 22.66 11.01
C LYS A 180 -2.02 23.50 10.46
N ILE A 181 -1.88 24.02 9.24
CA ILE A 181 -2.99 24.68 8.54
C ILE A 181 -4.11 23.65 8.29
N PRO A 182 -5.39 23.96 8.59
CA PRO A 182 -6.53 23.07 8.31
C PRO A 182 -6.57 22.62 6.85
N TYR A 183 -7.17 21.45 6.55
CA TYR A 183 -7.17 20.78 5.24
C TYR A 183 -5.80 20.33 4.73
N ALA A 184 -4.74 21.15 4.85
CA ALA A 184 -3.37 20.71 4.60
C ALA A 184 -2.93 19.65 5.61
N ARG A 185 -3.30 19.83 6.87
CA ARG A 185 -3.08 18.82 7.92
C ARG A 185 -3.80 17.50 7.61
N ASP A 186 -5.01 17.56 7.07
CA ASP A 186 -5.78 16.35 6.71
C ASP A 186 -5.03 15.51 5.65
N VAL A 187 -4.44 16.18 4.64
CA VAL A 187 -3.61 15.52 3.63
C VAL A 187 -2.43 14.80 4.28
N PHE A 188 -1.69 15.51 5.14
CA PHE A 188 -0.54 14.93 5.82
C PHE A 188 -0.92 13.75 6.72
N GLU A 189 -1.99 13.87 7.51
CA GLU A 189 -2.46 12.79 8.39
C GLU A 189 -2.92 11.57 7.59
N TRP A 190 -3.58 11.76 6.45
CA TRP A 190 -3.94 10.66 5.56
C TRP A 190 -2.71 9.94 5.00
N PHE A 191 -1.67 10.70 4.63
CA PHE A 191 -0.39 10.15 4.19
C PHE A 191 0.44 9.48 5.30
N LEU A 192 0.01 9.49 6.57
CA LEU A 192 0.59 8.63 7.60
C LEU A 192 0.13 7.16 7.49
N THR A 193 -0.65 6.81 6.46
CA THR A 193 -1.04 5.43 6.14
C THR A 193 0.18 4.49 6.09
N PRO A 194 0.10 3.27 6.66
CA PRO A 194 1.23 2.35 6.64
C PRO A 194 1.50 1.81 5.23
N VAL A 195 2.77 1.88 4.83
CA VAL A 195 3.32 1.18 3.66
C VAL A 195 4.44 0.29 4.15
N ILE A 196 4.23 -1.02 4.06
CA ILE A 196 5.08 -2.08 4.62
C ILE A 196 5.69 -2.85 3.45
N ASP A 197 7.00 -3.02 3.44
CA ASP A 197 7.71 -3.79 2.41
C ASP A 197 8.36 -5.02 3.06
N TYR A 198 7.77 -6.20 2.86
CA TYR A 198 8.37 -7.46 3.35
C TYR A 198 9.44 -8.03 2.40
N GLY A 199 9.63 -7.45 1.21
CA GLY A 199 10.73 -7.78 0.31
C GLY A 199 12.05 -7.11 0.72
N ASP A 200 12.00 -5.96 1.39
CA ASP A 200 13.18 -5.34 2.02
C ASP A 200 13.51 -6.03 3.35
N ILE A 201 14.52 -6.90 3.31
CA ILE A 201 15.04 -7.65 4.47
C ILE A 201 15.47 -6.73 5.61
N THR A 202 16.01 -5.55 5.31
CA THR A 202 16.46 -4.58 6.34
C THR A 202 15.27 -3.96 7.04
N PHE A 203 14.27 -3.55 6.24
CA PHE A 203 13.03 -3.01 6.76
C PHE A 203 12.25 -4.05 7.57
N GLU A 204 12.12 -5.28 7.07
CA GLU A 204 11.47 -6.38 7.78
C GLU A 204 12.15 -6.62 9.13
N HIS A 205 13.49 -6.72 9.13
CA HIS A 205 14.26 -6.94 10.37
C HIS A 205 14.06 -5.82 11.39
N TYR A 206 14.02 -4.58 10.92
CA TYR A 206 13.70 -3.42 11.77
C TYR A 206 12.27 -3.52 12.32
N LEU A 207 11.31 -3.86 11.48
CA LEU A 207 9.89 -3.95 11.84
C LEU A 207 9.63 -5.01 12.92
N THR A 208 10.21 -6.20 12.79
CA THR A 208 10.01 -7.30 13.75
C THR A 208 10.72 -7.07 15.08
N LYS A 209 11.73 -6.20 15.10
CA LYS A 209 12.43 -5.79 16.34
C LYS A 209 11.81 -4.58 17.01
N LYS A 210 11.03 -3.78 16.27
CA LYS A 210 10.38 -2.61 16.81
C LYS A 210 9.15 -3.00 17.61
N ASN A 211 9.13 -2.61 18.88
CA ASN A 211 7.96 -2.81 19.73
C ASN A 211 6.78 -1.96 19.25
N SER A 212 5.58 -2.54 19.27
CA SER A 212 4.36 -1.80 18.98
C SER A 212 4.19 -0.65 19.97
N PRO A 213 3.82 0.57 19.52
CA PRO A 213 3.53 1.70 20.41
C PRO A 213 2.41 1.40 21.42
N SER A 214 1.58 0.39 21.13
CA SER A 214 0.47 -0.03 21.98
C SER A 214 0.81 -1.24 22.85
N ILE A 215 2.06 -1.73 22.85
CA ILE A 215 2.38 -3.01 23.48
C ILE A 215 2.14 -3.02 24.99
N GLU A 216 2.27 -1.90 25.69
CA GLU A 216 2.00 -1.80 27.13
C GLU A 216 0.48 -1.74 27.45
N ASN A 217 -0.39 -1.60 26.45
CA ASN A 217 -1.83 -1.54 26.65
C ASN A 217 -2.40 -2.97 26.79
N GLU A 218 -2.96 -3.29 27.96
CA GLU A 218 -3.53 -4.62 28.25
C GLU A 218 -4.65 -5.02 27.28
N LYS A 219 -5.48 -4.08 26.82
CA LYS A 219 -6.53 -4.37 25.84
C LYS A 219 -5.92 -4.77 24.49
N TYR A 220 -4.87 -4.07 24.05
CA TYR A 220 -4.14 -4.42 22.84
C TYR A 220 -3.47 -5.79 22.97
N GLN A 221 -2.79 -6.08 24.09
CA GLN A 221 -2.18 -7.39 24.33
C GLN A 221 -3.22 -8.52 24.25
N ASN A 222 -4.39 -8.34 24.87
CA ASN A 222 -5.47 -9.32 24.81
C ASN A 222 -5.97 -9.57 23.38
N GLU A 223 -6.16 -8.52 22.57
CA GLU A 223 -6.57 -8.69 21.17
C GLU A 223 -5.46 -9.32 20.31
N LEU A 224 -4.20 -8.99 20.58
CA LEU A 224 -3.04 -9.61 19.92
C LEU A 224 -2.97 -11.12 20.23
N VAL A 225 -3.12 -11.51 21.49
CA VAL A 225 -3.16 -12.93 21.90
C VAL A 225 -4.32 -13.65 21.24
N LYS A 226 -5.52 -13.06 21.20
CA LYS A 226 -6.68 -13.64 20.49
C LYS A 226 -6.39 -13.82 19.01
N PHE A 227 -5.80 -12.81 18.36
CA PHE A 227 -5.43 -12.88 16.95
C PHE A 227 -4.44 -14.01 16.69
N LEU A 228 -3.35 -14.08 17.47
CA LEU A 228 -2.32 -15.11 17.34
C LEU A 228 -2.92 -16.52 17.50
N ASN A 229 -3.77 -16.74 18.52
CA ASN A 229 -4.45 -18.01 18.70
C ASN A 229 -5.43 -18.33 17.55
N ALA A 230 -6.13 -17.33 17.01
CA ALA A 230 -7.05 -17.52 15.89
C ALA A 230 -6.35 -17.96 14.59
N ILE A 231 -5.04 -17.69 14.49
CA ILE A 231 -4.19 -18.13 13.38
C ILE A 231 -3.30 -19.33 13.72
N ASP A 232 -3.67 -20.10 14.74
CA ASP A 232 -2.97 -21.32 15.19
C ASP A 232 -1.54 -21.05 15.71
N ILE A 233 -1.28 -19.83 16.19
CA ILE A 233 -0.09 -19.49 16.95
C ILE A 233 -0.46 -19.53 18.43
N ASN A 234 -0.18 -20.68 19.05
CA ASN A 234 -0.51 -20.96 20.44
C ASN A 234 0.39 -20.16 21.40
N ILE A 235 -0.08 -18.97 21.79
CA ILE A 235 0.53 -18.12 22.81
C ILE A 235 -0.56 -17.81 23.84
N ASP A 236 -0.30 -18.08 25.12
CA ASP A 236 -1.30 -17.90 26.17
C ASP A 236 -1.39 -16.46 26.67
N ASP A 237 -0.28 -15.72 26.62
CA ASP A 237 -0.18 -14.34 27.12
C ASP A 237 1.07 -13.63 26.61
N ILE A 238 1.13 -12.32 26.80
CA ILE A 238 2.29 -11.48 26.50
C ILE A 238 2.79 -10.82 27.78
N ILE A 239 4.07 -10.97 28.07
CA ILE A 239 4.71 -10.37 29.24
C ILE A 239 5.62 -9.26 28.75
N VAL A 240 5.35 -8.04 29.22
CA VAL A 240 6.16 -6.85 28.94
C VAL A 240 6.96 -6.49 30.18
N GLU A 241 8.28 -6.55 30.09
CA GLU A 241 9.18 -6.09 31.14
C GLU A 241 9.71 -4.70 30.79
N LYS A 242 9.43 -3.75 31.68
CA LYS A 242 9.89 -2.38 31.55
C LYS A 242 11.42 -2.33 31.69
N PRO A 243 12.07 -1.42 30.96
CA PRO A 243 13.50 -1.22 31.12
C PRO A 243 13.85 -0.78 32.55
N GLU A 244 14.93 -1.32 33.10
CA GLU A 244 15.41 -0.95 34.45
C GLU A 244 16.15 0.39 34.44
N THR A 245 16.74 0.76 33.30
CA THR A 245 17.44 2.02 33.07
C THR A 245 16.94 2.72 31.80
N GLU A 246 17.17 4.03 31.66
CA GLU A 246 16.78 4.79 30.45
C GLU A 246 17.44 4.29 29.15
N ASN A 247 18.53 3.51 29.26
CA ASN A 247 19.25 2.95 28.11
C ASN A 247 18.80 1.53 27.73
N ASP A 248 17.96 0.88 28.55
CA ASP A 248 17.50 -0.48 28.26
C ASP A 248 16.29 -0.45 27.31
N GLU A 249 16.22 -1.44 26.43
CA GLU A 249 15.05 -1.67 25.59
C GLU A 249 13.97 -2.44 26.35
N LEU A 250 12.70 -2.14 26.05
CA LEU A 250 11.56 -2.90 26.56
C LEU A 250 11.64 -4.35 26.07
N LYS A 251 11.57 -5.30 27.01
CA LYS A 251 11.68 -6.73 26.70
C LYS A 251 10.30 -7.36 26.62
N ILE A 252 10.02 -8.03 25.51
CA ILE A 252 8.76 -8.74 25.27
C ILE A 252 9.01 -10.24 25.33
N TYR A 253 8.13 -10.93 26.05
CA TYR A 253 8.11 -12.38 26.11
C TYR A 253 6.72 -12.91 25.78
N THR A 254 6.68 -14.06 25.14
CA THR A 254 5.47 -14.86 24.97
C THR A 254 5.40 -15.89 26.10
N LYS A 255 4.18 -16.10 26.60
CA LYS A 255 3.88 -17.10 27.62
C LYS A 255 3.32 -18.35 26.96
N HIS A 256 3.93 -19.49 27.25
CA HIS A 256 3.52 -20.80 26.75
C HIS A 256 3.20 -21.73 27.91
N LEU A 257 1.96 -22.16 28.05
CA LEU A 257 1.52 -23.07 29.09
C LEU A 257 2.11 -24.46 28.84
N MET A 258 2.74 -25.02 29.88
CA MET A 258 3.32 -26.35 29.79
C MET A 258 2.23 -27.43 29.90
N ASN A 259 2.58 -28.68 29.56
CA ASN A 259 1.65 -29.82 29.55
C ASN A 259 0.91 -30.03 30.89
N ASP A 260 1.48 -29.60 32.01
CA ASP A 260 0.88 -29.70 33.34
C ASP A 260 -0.25 -28.68 33.60
N LYS A 261 -0.45 -27.73 32.68
CA LYS A 261 -1.40 -26.60 32.75
C LYS A 261 -1.26 -25.72 34.00
N LYS A 262 -0.11 -25.76 34.65
CA LYS A 262 0.18 -25.01 35.89
C LYS A 262 1.41 -24.15 35.76
N THR A 263 2.42 -24.64 35.05
CA THR A 263 3.66 -23.93 34.79
C THR A 263 3.63 -23.38 33.36
N TYR A 264 4.44 -22.35 33.13
CA TYR A 264 4.60 -21.77 31.80
C TYR A 264 6.08 -21.57 31.50
N TYR A 265 6.40 -21.66 30.21
CA TYR A 265 7.68 -21.22 29.68
C TYR A 265 7.54 -19.77 29.21
N LYS A 266 8.48 -18.93 29.66
CA LYS A 266 8.60 -17.52 29.26
C LYS A 266 9.65 -17.44 28.16
N MET A 267 9.20 -17.30 26.91
CA MET A 267 10.10 -17.28 25.75
C MET A 267 10.29 -15.83 25.27
N PRO A 268 11.53 -15.34 25.07
CA PRO A 268 11.74 -14.05 24.43
C PRO A 268 11.10 -14.03 23.03
N LEU A 269 10.43 -12.93 22.66
CA LEU A 269 9.79 -12.82 21.33
C LEU A 269 10.81 -13.04 20.19
N SER A 270 12.08 -12.69 20.39
CA SER A 270 13.16 -12.92 19.42
C SER A 270 13.48 -14.40 19.18
N GLU A 271 13.06 -15.31 20.06
CA GLU A 271 13.24 -16.76 19.93
C GLU A 271 12.02 -17.44 19.27
N GLU A 272 10.92 -16.73 19.09
CA GLU A 272 9.77 -17.22 18.31
C GLU A 272 10.13 -17.43 16.84
N SER A 273 9.31 -18.20 16.12
CA SER A 273 9.50 -18.35 14.67
C SER A 273 9.43 -17.00 13.95
N SER A 274 10.13 -16.88 12.82
CA SER A 274 10.09 -15.65 12.01
C SER A 274 8.67 -15.28 11.55
N GLY A 275 7.82 -16.28 11.26
CA GLY A 275 6.41 -16.07 10.95
C GLY A 275 5.61 -15.50 12.14
N THR A 276 5.88 -16.00 13.35
CA THR A 276 5.28 -15.47 14.60
C THR A 276 5.70 -14.03 14.86
N GLN A 277 7.01 -13.74 14.75
CA GLN A 277 7.54 -12.38 14.92
C GLN A 277 6.93 -11.41 13.88
N LYS A 278 6.80 -11.85 12.62
CA LYS A 278 6.13 -11.09 11.56
C LYS A 278 4.66 -10.83 11.92
N MET A 279 3.90 -11.84 12.34
CA MET A 279 2.49 -11.70 12.70
C MET A 279 2.27 -10.78 13.91
N PHE A 280 3.15 -10.89 14.89
CA PHE A 280 3.15 -10.01 16.07
C PHE A 280 3.33 -8.54 15.66
N ALA A 281 4.30 -8.24 14.80
CA ALA A 281 4.54 -6.89 14.31
C ALA A 281 3.41 -6.41 13.37
N LEU A 282 2.95 -7.27 12.45
CA LEU A 282 1.90 -6.96 11.48
C LEU A 282 0.56 -6.65 12.15
N PHE A 283 0.22 -7.35 13.24
CA PHE A 283 -1.03 -7.15 13.95
C PHE A 283 -1.26 -5.69 14.36
N TYR A 284 -0.22 -4.96 14.79
CA TYR A 284 -0.35 -3.53 15.12
C TYR A 284 -0.94 -2.74 13.93
N TYR A 285 -0.37 -2.93 12.75
CA TYR A 285 -0.79 -2.20 11.55
C TYR A 285 -2.17 -2.64 11.06
N LEU A 286 -2.47 -3.95 11.11
CA LEU A 286 -3.80 -4.46 10.79
C LEU A 286 -4.86 -3.90 11.75
N HIS A 287 -4.57 -3.92 13.04
CA HIS A 287 -5.46 -3.42 14.09
C HIS A 287 -5.73 -1.93 13.90
N VAL A 288 -4.69 -1.11 13.71
CA VAL A 288 -4.83 0.34 13.49
C VAL A 288 -5.60 0.63 12.21
N ALA A 289 -5.33 -0.10 11.11
CA ALA A 289 -6.06 0.09 9.85
C ALA A 289 -7.55 -0.20 10.02
N LEU A 290 -7.91 -1.34 10.63
CA LEU A 290 -9.29 -1.76 10.89
C LEU A 290 -10.01 -0.82 11.88
N GLU A 291 -9.31 -0.37 12.92
CA GLU A 291 -9.86 0.55 13.92
C GLU A 291 -10.12 1.95 13.35
N LEU A 292 -9.24 2.47 12.50
CA LEU A 292 -9.34 3.82 11.95
C LEU A 292 -9.98 3.90 10.56
N GLY A 293 -10.26 2.77 9.90
CA GLY A 293 -10.80 2.76 8.54
C GLY A 293 -9.81 3.28 7.49
N MET A 294 -8.51 3.08 7.74
CA MET A 294 -7.44 3.59 6.88
C MET A 294 -7.02 2.54 5.84
N PRO A 295 -6.47 2.97 4.69
CA PRO A 295 -5.77 2.05 3.82
C PRO A 295 -4.49 1.54 4.50
N ILE A 296 -4.06 0.36 4.10
CA ILE A 296 -2.74 -0.21 4.39
C ILE A 296 -2.19 -0.81 3.10
N PHE A 297 -0.92 -0.52 2.82
CA PHE A 297 -0.19 -1.01 1.66
C PHE A 297 0.86 -2.02 2.11
N ILE A 298 0.87 -3.22 1.54
CA ILE A 298 1.82 -4.27 1.92
C ILE A 298 2.43 -4.91 0.68
N ASP A 299 3.74 -4.75 0.50
CA ASP A 299 4.49 -5.52 -0.48
C ASP A 299 4.90 -6.88 0.11
N GLU A 300 4.88 -7.91 -0.75
CA GLU A 300 5.12 -9.31 -0.39
C GLU A 300 4.37 -9.78 0.87
N LEU A 301 3.06 -9.54 0.93
CA LEU A 301 2.25 -9.92 2.11
C LEU A 301 2.39 -11.41 2.44
N ASP A 302 2.46 -12.27 1.42
CA ASP A 302 2.65 -13.72 1.52
C ASP A 302 4.04 -14.17 2.02
N ALA A 303 5.04 -13.28 2.08
CA ALA A 303 6.39 -13.64 2.52
C ALA A 303 6.37 -14.32 3.89
N LYS A 304 6.93 -15.55 3.97
CA LYS A 304 6.99 -16.36 5.21
C LYS A 304 5.62 -16.73 5.80
N LEU A 305 4.52 -16.56 5.06
CA LEU A 305 3.17 -16.91 5.51
C LEU A 305 2.66 -18.18 4.84
N HIS A 306 1.97 -19.01 5.61
CA HIS A 306 1.18 -20.09 5.02
C HIS A 306 -0.03 -19.49 4.27
N PRO A 307 -0.44 -19.99 3.10
CA PRO A 307 -1.54 -19.40 2.30
C PRO A 307 -2.87 -19.26 3.04
N LEU A 308 -3.17 -20.15 4.00
CA LEU A 308 -4.36 -20.04 4.86
C LEU A 308 -4.32 -18.82 5.79
N LEU A 309 -3.13 -18.36 6.20
CA LEU A 309 -2.96 -17.16 7.01
C LEU A 309 -3.21 -15.90 6.20
N LEU A 310 -2.71 -15.86 4.96
CA LEU A 310 -3.03 -14.80 4.01
C LEU A 310 -4.54 -14.72 3.79
N ARG A 311 -5.20 -15.86 3.55
CA ARG A 311 -6.66 -15.93 3.43
C ARG A 311 -7.36 -15.41 4.70
N TYR A 312 -6.87 -15.74 5.89
CA TYR A 312 -7.44 -15.26 7.15
C TYR A 312 -7.39 -13.72 7.23
N ILE A 313 -6.23 -13.12 6.95
CA ILE A 313 -6.07 -11.66 6.91
C ILE A 313 -7.04 -11.03 5.91
N LEU A 314 -7.16 -11.58 4.70
CA LEU A 314 -8.10 -11.09 3.69
C LEU A 314 -9.54 -11.13 4.20
N THR A 315 -9.95 -12.24 4.83
CA THR A 315 -11.29 -12.37 5.38
C THR A 315 -11.57 -11.38 6.52
N MET A 316 -10.57 -10.98 7.31
CA MET A 316 -10.73 -9.92 8.31
C MET A 316 -11.13 -8.58 7.68
N PHE A 317 -10.55 -8.22 6.53
CA PHE A 317 -10.95 -7.01 5.81
C PHE A 317 -12.31 -7.16 5.14
N HIS A 318 -12.70 -8.36 4.70
CA HIS A 318 -13.98 -8.59 4.03
C HIS A 318 -15.16 -8.68 5.01
N ASP A 319 -14.93 -9.14 6.24
CA ASP A 319 -15.96 -9.30 7.28
C ASP A 319 -16.42 -7.93 7.83
N GLU A 320 -17.70 -7.62 7.67
CA GLU A 320 -18.32 -6.39 8.17
C GLU A 320 -18.37 -6.28 9.70
N ASN A 321 -18.27 -7.41 10.42
CA ASN A 321 -18.20 -7.42 11.88
C ASN A 321 -16.81 -7.08 12.39
N ILE A 322 -15.77 -7.29 11.57
CA ILE A 322 -14.38 -6.95 11.90
C ILE A 322 -14.04 -5.59 11.32
N ASN A 323 -14.19 -5.42 10.00
CA ASN A 323 -13.93 -4.19 9.28
C ASN A 323 -15.12 -3.23 9.30
N LYS A 324 -15.46 -2.74 10.50
CA LYS A 324 -16.60 -1.84 10.73
C LYS A 324 -16.40 -0.44 10.15
N ASN A 325 -15.15 -0.01 10.02
CA ASN A 325 -14.80 1.36 9.63
C ASN A 325 -14.37 1.49 8.16
N GLY A 326 -14.42 0.40 7.38
CA GLY A 326 -14.09 0.45 5.96
C GLY A 326 -12.60 0.61 5.66
N ALA A 327 -11.74 -0.08 6.39
CA ALA A 327 -10.32 -0.21 6.08
C ALA A 327 -10.10 -0.89 4.72
N GLN A 328 -9.01 -0.53 4.05
CA GLN A 328 -8.65 -1.08 2.74
C GLN A 328 -7.29 -1.76 2.80
N LEU A 329 -7.17 -2.94 2.20
CA LEU A 329 -5.90 -3.66 2.06
C LEU A 329 -5.44 -3.67 0.59
N ILE A 330 -4.39 -2.93 0.28
CA ILE A 330 -3.74 -2.93 -1.02
C ILE A 330 -2.44 -3.71 -0.87
N TYR A 331 -2.25 -4.78 -1.63
CA TYR A 331 -1.08 -5.62 -1.42
C TYR A 331 -0.59 -6.29 -2.70
N VAL A 332 0.71 -6.58 -2.70
CA VAL A 332 1.38 -7.36 -3.74
C VAL A 332 1.57 -8.78 -3.21
N THR A 333 1.38 -9.77 -4.08
CA THR A 333 1.59 -11.16 -3.71
C THR A 333 2.03 -12.06 -4.87
N HIS A 334 2.71 -13.15 -4.51
CA HIS A 334 2.96 -14.28 -5.39
C HIS A 334 2.06 -15.49 -5.07
N ASP A 335 1.27 -15.43 -4.00
CA ASP A 335 0.38 -16.51 -3.60
C ASP A 335 -0.86 -16.57 -4.50
N ASN A 336 -0.90 -17.60 -5.34
CA ASN A 336 -2.06 -17.81 -6.22
C ASN A 336 -3.21 -18.53 -5.48
N TYR A 337 -2.99 -19.08 -4.29
CA TYR A 337 -4.02 -19.85 -3.57
C TYR A 337 -5.27 -19.01 -3.28
N THR A 338 -5.08 -17.73 -2.97
CA THR A 338 -6.19 -16.79 -2.71
C THR A 338 -6.87 -16.26 -3.98
N LEU A 339 -6.27 -16.42 -5.16
CA LEU A 339 -6.78 -15.96 -6.46
C LEU A 339 -8.00 -16.76 -6.93
N THR A 340 -9.13 -16.58 -6.25
CA THR A 340 -10.35 -17.35 -6.46
C THR A 340 -11.58 -16.45 -6.44
N ARG A 341 -12.60 -16.87 -7.18
CA ARG A 341 -13.92 -16.24 -7.20
C ARG A 341 -14.73 -16.43 -5.91
N ASP A 342 -14.20 -17.16 -4.93
CA ASP A 342 -14.85 -17.33 -3.63
C ASP A 342 -14.40 -16.25 -2.65
N ILE A 343 -13.25 -15.62 -2.92
CA ILE A 343 -12.63 -14.58 -2.10
C ILE A 343 -12.77 -13.20 -2.74
N PHE A 344 -12.60 -13.11 -4.06
CA PHE A 344 -12.45 -11.83 -4.76
C PHE A 344 -13.53 -11.56 -5.80
N ARG A 345 -13.94 -10.30 -5.85
CA ARG A 345 -14.53 -9.70 -7.05
C ARG A 345 -13.43 -9.47 -8.10
N ARG A 346 -13.79 -9.44 -9.39
CA ARG A 346 -12.80 -9.15 -10.45
C ARG A 346 -12.15 -7.78 -10.35
N ASP A 347 -12.83 -6.77 -9.81
CA ASP A 347 -12.26 -5.43 -9.61
C ASP A 347 -11.30 -5.34 -8.41
N GLN A 348 -11.15 -6.43 -7.64
CA GLN A 348 -10.16 -6.55 -6.58
C GLN A 348 -8.88 -7.27 -7.03
N ILE A 349 -8.87 -7.85 -8.23
CA ILE A 349 -7.73 -8.59 -8.77
C ILE A 349 -7.06 -7.71 -9.81
N TRP A 350 -5.79 -7.42 -9.59
CA TRP A 350 -4.96 -6.58 -10.44
C TRP A 350 -3.75 -7.36 -10.93
N PHE A 351 -3.29 -7.06 -12.13
CA PHE A 351 -2.10 -7.67 -12.72
C PHE A 351 -1.11 -6.60 -13.17
N VAL A 352 0.17 -6.90 -13.02
CA VAL A 352 1.25 -6.13 -13.62
C VAL A 352 2.00 -6.99 -14.64
N GLU A 353 1.95 -6.57 -15.89
CA GLU A 353 2.68 -7.14 -17.01
C GLU A 353 3.78 -6.18 -17.46
N LYS A 354 4.91 -6.71 -17.91
CA LYS A 354 5.98 -5.92 -18.52
C LYS A 354 6.10 -6.31 -19.98
N ASP A 355 6.01 -5.33 -20.87
CA ASP A 355 6.08 -5.56 -22.31
C ASP A 355 7.52 -5.71 -22.82
N SER A 356 7.66 -5.87 -24.14
CA SER A 356 8.95 -6.02 -24.80
C SER A 356 9.83 -4.75 -24.74
N ASP A 357 9.22 -3.59 -24.58
CA ASP A 357 9.90 -2.29 -24.46
C ASP A 357 10.27 -1.98 -22.99
N SER A 358 10.09 -2.97 -22.11
CA SER A 358 10.33 -2.87 -20.68
C SER A 358 9.39 -1.93 -19.93
N VAL A 359 8.24 -1.59 -20.51
CA VAL A 359 7.18 -0.79 -19.88
C VAL A 359 6.26 -1.72 -19.11
N SER A 360 6.00 -1.38 -17.85
CA SER A 360 5.02 -2.05 -17.00
C SER A 360 3.62 -1.47 -17.21
N HIS A 361 2.63 -2.35 -17.25
CA HIS A 361 1.21 -2.04 -17.38
C HIS A 361 0.45 -2.64 -16.20
N LEU A 362 -0.36 -1.83 -15.52
CA LEU A 362 -1.25 -2.26 -14.43
C LEU A 362 -2.70 -2.28 -14.93
N TYR A 363 -3.42 -3.38 -14.72
CA TYR A 363 -4.82 -3.50 -15.10
C TYR A 363 -5.61 -4.44 -14.20
N SER A 364 -6.91 -4.19 -14.05
CA SER A 364 -7.80 -5.06 -13.27
C SER A 364 -8.34 -6.24 -14.10
N LEU A 365 -8.68 -7.34 -13.43
CA LEU A 365 -9.38 -8.48 -14.07
C LEU A 365 -10.78 -8.08 -14.56
N ALA A 366 -11.38 -7.03 -14.01
CA ALA A 366 -12.67 -6.50 -14.43
C ALA A 366 -12.62 -5.76 -15.78
N GLU A 367 -11.48 -5.14 -16.08
CA GLU A 367 -11.21 -4.42 -17.33
C GLU A 367 -10.60 -5.32 -18.40
N TYR A 368 -9.98 -6.44 -17.98
CA TYR A 368 -9.33 -7.36 -18.89
C TYR A 368 -10.27 -7.88 -19.98
N LYS A 369 -9.80 -7.72 -21.22
CA LYS A 369 -10.46 -8.22 -22.43
C LYS A 369 -9.72 -9.44 -22.92
N THR A 370 -10.44 -10.54 -23.04
CA THR A 370 -9.96 -11.79 -23.66
C THR A 370 -9.67 -11.57 -25.15
N GLU A 371 -9.01 -12.54 -25.81
CA GLU A 371 -8.70 -12.49 -27.25
C GLU A 371 -9.94 -12.24 -28.14
N ASP A 372 -11.12 -12.68 -27.69
CA ASP A 372 -12.40 -12.45 -28.36
C ASP A 372 -13.04 -11.07 -28.05
N ASP A 373 -12.29 -10.13 -27.47
CA ASP A 373 -12.74 -8.82 -26.96
C ASP A 373 -13.90 -8.90 -25.93
N LYS A 374 -13.97 -10.02 -25.19
CA LYS A 374 -14.98 -10.24 -24.14
C LYS A 374 -14.38 -10.06 -22.75
N LYS A 375 -15.17 -9.49 -21.82
CA LYS A 375 -14.84 -9.44 -20.40
C LYS A 375 -14.77 -10.84 -19.78
N VAL A 376 -13.92 -10.99 -18.77
CA VAL A 376 -13.83 -12.23 -17.99
C VAL A 376 -15.16 -12.51 -17.27
N ARG A 377 -15.65 -13.74 -17.40
CA ARG A 377 -16.92 -14.15 -16.81
C ARG A 377 -16.78 -14.40 -15.31
N LYS A 378 -17.88 -14.22 -14.56
CA LYS A 378 -17.97 -14.50 -13.11
C LYS A 378 -17.75 -15.94 -12.69
N ASP A 379 -17.96 -16.87 -13.60
CA ASP A 379 -17.79 -18.30 -13.36
C ASP A 379 -16.40 -18.80 -13.78
N ALA A 380 -15.51 -17.92 -14.27
CA ALA A 380 -14.16 -18.28 -14.67
C ALA A 380 -13.32 -18.81 -13.49
N SER A 381 -12.30 -19.58 -13.81
CA SER A 381 -11.40 -20.16 -12.80
C SER A 381 -10.16 -19.28 -12.70
N TYR A 382 -10.25 -18.22 -11.91
CA TYR A 382 -9.25 -17.14 -11.89
C TYR A 382 -7.80 -17.65 -11.73
N ASN A 383 -7.52 -18.45 -10.69
CA ASN A 383 -6.20 -19.07 -10.51
C ASN A 383 -5.74 -19.91 -11.72
N LYS A 384 -6.59 -20.84 -12.19
CA LYS A 384 -6.22 -21.75 -13.28
C LYS A 384 -5.95 -20.98 -14.57
N ASP A 385 -6.83 -20.04 -14.90
CA ASP A 385 -6.73 -19.23 -16.11
C ASP A 385 -5.50 -18.31 -16.06
N TYR A 386 -5.18 -17.74 -14.89
CA TYR A 386 -3.92 -17.01 -14.67
C TYR A 386 -2.70 -17.90 -14.90
N LEU A 387 -2.63 -19.08 -14.27
CA LEU A 387 -1.51 -20.02 -14.43
C LEU A 387 -1.32 -20.54 -15.86
N LEU A 388 -2.39 -20.55 -16.65
CA LEU A 388 -2.34 -20.87 -18.09
C LEU A 388 -1.94 -19.67 -18.96
N GLY A 389 -1.68 -18.51 -18.36
CA GLY A 389 -1.27 -17.27 -19.04
C GLY A 389 -2.42 -16.51 -19.72
N LYS A 390 -3.68 -16.85 -19.44
CA LYS A 390 -4.84 -16.22 -20.13
C LYS A 390 -5.06 -14.75 -19.75
N TYR A 391 -4.45 -14.29 -18.67
CA TYR A 391 -4.54 -12.91 -18.22
C TYR A 391 -3.20 -12.17 -18.39
N GLY A 392 -2.26 -12.74 -19.17
CA GLY A 392 -0.89 -12.25 -19.23
C GLY A 392 -0.16 -12.39 -17.90
N SER A 393 0.89 -11.60 -17.72
CA SER A 393 1.58 -11.42 -16.43
C SER A 393 2.13 -12.71 -15.79
N VAL A 394 2.40 -13.76 -16.56
CA VAL A 394 3.08 -14.97 -16.09
C VAL A 394 4.50 -15.08 -16.65
N PRO A 395 5.46 -15.71 -15.94
CA PRO A 395 6.82 -15.87 -16.45
C PRO A 395 6.87 -16.71 -17.73
N ILE A 396 7.60 -16.22 -18.74
CA ILE A 396 7.95 -17.01 -19.93
C ILE A 396 9.23 -17.79 -19.63
N LEU A 397 9.09 -19.06 -19.27
CA LEU A 397 10.21 -19.93 -18.96
C LEU A 397 10.79 -20.54 -20.26
N ARG A 398 12.12 -20.48 -20.40
CA ARG A 398 12.85 -21.12 -21.49
C ARG A 398 13.69 -22.26 -20.92
N GLY A 399 13.89 -23.31 -21.72
CA GLY A 399 14.82 -24.38 -21.37
C GLY A 399 16.23 -23.81 -21.15
N TYR A 400 16.77 -24.02 -19.96
CA TYR A 400 18.14 -23.67 -19.63
C TYR A 400 18.97 -24.95 -19.59
N ASP A 401 19.79 -25.17 -20.61
CA ASP A 401 20.73 -26.28 -20.63
C ASP A 401 22.04 -25.86 -19.98
N MET A 402 22.15 -26.14 -18.69
CA MET A 402 23.35 -25.88 -17.89
C MET A 402 24.59 -26.59 -18.43
N TRP A 403 24.42 -27.69 -19.18
CA TRP A 403 25.51 -28.58 -19.58
C TRP A 403 25.86 -28.47 -21.07
N GLY A 404 25.15 -27.64 -21.83
CA GLY A 404 25.47 -27.37 -23.24
C GLY A 404 25.38 -28.60 -24.15
N ASN A 405 24.50 -29.56 -23.82
CA ASN A 405 24.16 -30.68 -24.68
C ASN A 405 23.30 -30.20 -25.86
N ASN A 406 23.91 -29.43 -26.76
CA ASN A 406 23.41 -29.21 -28.11
C ASN A 406 23.51 -30.53 -28.88
N ASN A 407 22.57 -31.45 -28.63
CA ASN A 407 22.24 -32.56 -29.51
C ASN A 407 20.85 -33.10 -29.16
N GLY A 408 19.82 -32.58 -29.86
CA GLY A 408 18.66 -33.39 -30.22
C GLY A 408 17.31 -32.86 -29.78
N LYS A 409 16.65 -32.14 -30.69
CA LYS A 409 15.19 -32.08 -30.88
C LYS A 409 14.36 -31.83 -29.61
N THR A 410 14.06 -30.56 -29.36
CA THR A 410 12.86 -30.16 -28.61
C THR A 410 11.61 -30.79 -29.24
N LYS A 411 10.80 -31.43 -28.41
CA LYS A 411 9.45 -31.87 -28.71
C LYS A 411 8.48 -31.09 -27.84
#